data_AF-A0A2J6GYC9-F1
#
_entry.id   AF-A0A2J6GYC9-F1
#
_cell.length_a   1.000
_cell.length_b   1.000
_cell.length_c   1.000
_cell.angle_alpha   90.00
_cell.angle_beta   90.00
_cell.angle_gamma   90.00
#
_symmetry.space_group_name_H-M   'P 1'
#
loop_
_entity.id
_entity.type
_entity.pdbx_description
1 polymer ?
#
loop_
_entity_poly.entity_id
_entity_poly.type
_entity_poly.pdbx_seq_one_letter_code
_entity_poly.pdbx_strand_id
1 'polypeptide(L)'
;NEDLFQRICNEILRTTTPFNLVSDNAIGPFVTSLINNSEIENMELKSNRTIPNFGYYLKNKKIKINSNLSHHGFCFIKDSKIEINGDILQGNYQYFLEAKNSEIEVNGNIYGNNIGDKFTGNELIIRGDFNSESLGNWMKQGKIILDNNCKCKFIGLEMDGGEILIKGNVDCPSIGAGMNKGIIDIQGTAYSGNIGLEMDGGKINIGGNANGYIEKNTNKGKIYVQGKIDEYY
;
A
#
# COMPACT_ATOMS: atom_id res chain seq x y z
N ASN A 1 22.81 20.57 -12.86
CA ASN A 1 21.68 21.42 -13.31
C ASN A 1 20.37 20.73 -12.95
N GLU A 2 20.09 20.63 -11.65
CA GLU A 2 18.95 19.90 -11.07
C GLU A 2 17.61 20.49 -11.51
N ASP A 3 17.53 21.81 -11.57
CA ASP A 3 16.36 22.55 -12.06
C ASP A 3 16.00 22.19 -13.52
N LEU A 4 16.98 22.09 -14.42
CA LEU A 4 16.71 21.67 -15.79
C LEU A 4 16.18 20.23 -15.87
N PHE A 5 16.76 19.29 -15.12
CA PHE A 5 16.31 17.90 -15.11
C PHE A 5 14.89 17.77 -14.55
N GLN A 6 14.60 18.48 -13.47
CA GLN A 6 13.27 18.59 -12.88
C GLN A 6 12.24 19.12 -13.87
N ARG A 7 12.58 20.18 -14.61
CA ARG A 7 11.73 20.76 -15.66
C ARG A 7 11.48 19.78 -16.78
N ILE A 8 12.52 19.08 -17.26
CA ILE A 8 12.38 18.06 -18.33
C ILE A 8 11.41 16.95 -17.90
N CYS A 9 11.58 16.39 -16.69
CA CYS A 9 10.69 15.34 -16.20
C CYS A 9 9.23 15.83 -16.11
N ASN A 10 9.01 17.03 -15.58
CA ASN A 10 7.67 17.62 -15.50
C ASN A 10 7.08 17.91 -16.87
N GLU A 11 7.87 18.40 -17.81
CA GLU A 11 7.40 18.70 -19.16
C GLU A 11 6.98 17.44 -19.91
N ILE A 12 7.76 16.36 -19.80
CA ILE A 12 7.39 15.04 -20.34
C ILE A 12 6.03 14.63 -19.78
N LEU A 13 5.88 14.64 -18.44
CA LEU A 13 4.65 14.22 -17.76
C LEU A 13 3.41 15.07 -18.11
N ARG A 14 3.60 16.33 -18.50
CA ARG A 14 2.51 17.27 -18.83
C ARG A 14 2.12 17.26 -20.30
N THR A 15 3.10 17.15 -21.20
CA THR A 15 2.89 17.40 -22.63
C THR A 15 2.68 16.15 -23.44
N THR A 16 3.17 15.00 -22.99
CA THR A 16 3.08 13.75 -23.75
C THR A 16 1.61 13.33 -23.87
N THR A 17 1.00 13.62 -25.02
CA THR A 17 -0.30 13.08 -25.43
C THR A 17 -0.13 11.63 -25.86
N PRO A 18 -0.82 10.70 -25.22
CA PRO A 18 -0.87 9.34 -25.72
C PRO A 18 -1.57 9.31 -27.07
N PHE A 19 -0.97 8.60 -28.02
CA PHE A 19 -1.58 8.36 -29.34
C PHE A 19 -1.92 6.88 -29.56
N ASN A 20 -1.47 6.00 -28.64
CA ASN A 20 -1.83 4.59 -28.57
C ASN A 20 -1.54 4.00 -27.17
N LEU A 21 -2.03 2.78 -26.92
CA LEU A 21 -1.90 2.04 -25.66
C LEU A 21 -0.44 1.86 -25.17
N VAL A 22 0.52 1.82 -26.10
CA VAL A 22 1.95 1.71 -25.77
C VAL A 22 2.47 3.04 -25.21
N SER A 23 2.14 4.15 -25.88
CA SER A 23 2.48 5.49 -25.40
C SER A 23 1.78 5.86 -24.09
N ASP A 24 0.55 5.36 -23.87
CA ASP A 24 -0.18 5.51 -22.60
C ASP A 24 0.65 4.96 -21.44
N ASN A 25 1.21 3.76 -21.59
CA ASN A 25 1.86 3.04 -20.50
C ASN A 25 3.37 3.30 -20.36
N ALA A 26 4.00 3.95 -21.35
CA ALA A 26 5.45 4.11 -21.40
C ALA A 26 5.99 5.33 -20.63
N ILE A 27 5.13 6.32 -20.34
CA ILE A 27 5.59 7.60 -19.79
C ILE A 27 6.16 7.47 -18.38
N GLY A 28 5.50 6.75 -17.48
CA GLY A 28 6.01 6.53 -16.12
C GLY A 28 7.31 5.75 -16.11
N PRO A 29 7.45 4.63 -16.84
CA PRO A 29 8.71 3.90 -16.94
C PRO A 29 9.84 4.74 -17.53
N PHE A 30 9.55 5.58 -18.53
CA PHE A 30 10.53 6.47 -19.11
C PHE A 30 11.04 7.51 -18.10
N VAL A 31 10.14 8.23 -17.43
CA VAL A 31 10.52 9.24 -16.42
C VAL A 31 11.19 8.57 -15.21
N THR A 32 10.72 7.39 -14.79
CA THR A 32 11.37 6.59 -13.73
C THR A 32 12.80 6.22 -14.11
N SER A 33 13.02 5.82 -15.36
CA SER A 33 14.36 5.47 -15.86
C SER A 33 15.30 6.67 -15.86
N LEU A 34 14.82 7.85 -16.24
CA LEU A 34 15.60 9.08 -16.14
C LEU A 34 16.01 9.35 -14.68
N ILE A 35 15.08 9.22 -13.73
CA ILE A 35 15.34 9.47 -12.30
C ILE A 35 16.31 8.44 -11.72
N ASN A 36 16.17 7.16 -12.07
CA ASN A 36 17.08 6.11 -11.61
C ASN A 36 18.52 6.29 -12.13
N ASN A 37 18.67 6.87 -13.33
CA ASN A 37 19.98 7.12 -13.93
C ASN A 37 20.54 8.52 -13.64
N SER A 38 19.92 9.28 -12.72
CA SER A 38 20.41 10.58 -12.29
C SER A 38 20.97 10.54 -10.87
N GLU A 39 21.91 11.43 -10.58
CA GLU A 39 22.41 11.69 -9.22
C GLU A 39 21.43 12.52 -8.38
N ILE A 40 20.33 12.98 -8.97
CA ILE A 40 19.37 13.83 -8.30
C ILE A 40 18.53 12.99 -7.34
N GLU A 41 18.62 13.31 -6.06
CA GLU A 41 17.89 12.60 -5.01
C GLU A 41 16.49 13.17 -4.82
N ASN A 42 16.32 14.49 -4.89
CA ASN A 42 15.08 15.18 -4.58
C ASN A 42 14.34 15.54 -5.87
N MET A 43 13.07 15.12 -5.98
CA MET A 43 12.24 15.40 -7.15
C MET A 43 10.82 15.76 -6.73
N GLU A 44 10.28 16.83 -7.30
CA GLU A 44 8.86 17.19 -7.23
C GLU A 44 8.20 17.07 -8.61
N LEU A 45 7.45 16.00 -8.81
CA LEU A 45 6.77 15.70 -10.07
C LEU A 45 5.36 16.28 -10.07
N LYS A 46 5.00 17.00 -11.15
CA LYS A 46 3.69 17.66 -11.32
C LYS A 46 3.11 17.31 -12.67
N SER A 47 1.98 16.61 -12.68
CA SER A 47 1.22 16.32 -13.90
C SER A 47 -0.24 16.74 -13.74
N ASN A 48 -0.86 17.16 -14.84
CA ASN A 48 -2.31 17.36 -14.96
C ASN A 48 -3.02 16.08 -15.43
N ARG A 49 -2.31 14.96 -15.51
CA ARG A 49 -2.80 13.65 -15.95
C ARG A 49 -2.36 12.57 -14.99
N THR A 50 -3.12 11.49 -14.95
CA THR A 50 -2.73 10.28 -14.22
C THR A 50 -1.43 9.71 -14.78
N ILE A 51 -0.47 9.40 -13.91
CA ILE A 51 0.83 8.83 -14.30
C ILE A 51 0.78 7.31 -14.16
N PRO A 52 0.87 6.54 -15.26
CA PRO A 52 0.87 5.08 -15.19
C PRO A 52 2.28 4.50 -15.00
N ASN A 53 2.41 3.35 -14.34
CA ASN A 53 3.64 2.53 -14.30
C ASN A 53 4.90 3.27 -13.77
N PHE A 54 4.76 4.06 -12.71
CA PHE A 54 5.83 4.92 -12.20
C PHE A 54 6.51 4.38 -10.93
N GLY A 55 7.82 4.57 -10.81
CA GLY A 55 8.55 4.40 -9.55
C GLY A 55 9.16 3.01 -9.31
N TYR A 56 9.27 2.18 -10.35
CA TYR A 56 9.98 0.92 -10.26
C TYR A 56 11.46 1.09 -9.88
N TYR A 57 11.92 0.28 -8.93
CA TYR A 57 13.34 0.14 -8.54
C TYR A 57 14.03 1.44 -8.08
N LEU A 58 13.28 2.45 -7.63
CA LEU A 58 13.86 3.67 -7.07
C LEU A 58 14.75 3.37 -5.85
N LYS A 59 15.93 3.99 -5.80
CA LYS A 59 16.90 3.85 -4.70
C LYS A 59 17.42 5.21 -4.27
N ASN A 60 17.44 5.46 -2.96
CA ASN A 60 17.96 6.72 -2.39
C ASN A 60 17.28 7.97 -2.97
N LYS A 61 15.97 7.91 -3.24
CA LYS A 61 15.23 9.04 -3.81
C LYS A 61 14.21 9.61 -2.82
N LYS A 62 14.04 10.92 -2.85
CA LYS A 62 12.97 11.66 -2.18
C LYS A 62 12.06 12.25 -3.24
N ILE A 63 10.91 11.64 -3.48
CA ILE A 63 10.01 12.01 -4.57
C ILE A 63 8.67 12.45 -4.01
N LYS A 64 8.28 13.68 -4.34
CA LYS A 64 6.92 14.20 -4.15
C LYS A 64 6.19 14.20 -5.48
N ILE A 65 5.03 13.58 -5.56
CA ILE A 65 4.17 13.55 -6.75
C ILE A 65 2.91 14.35 -6.46
N ASN A 66 2.57 15.27 -7.34
CA ASN A 66 1.29 15.98 -7.33
C ASN A 66 0.52 15.58 -8.59
N SER A 67 -0.05 14.38 -8.56
CA SER A 67 -0.94 13.82 -9.56
C SER A 67 -1.47 12.46 -9.09
N ASN A 68 -2.54 12.00 -9.72
CA ASN A 68 -3.01 10.62 -9.59
C ASN A 68 -2.02 9.65 -10.26
N LEU A 69 -2.02 8.40 -9.79
CA LEU A 69 -1.26 7.29 -10.36
C LEU A 69 -2.20 6.20 -10.85
N SER A 70 -1.74 5.37 -11.79
CA SER A 70 -2.48 4.18 -12.21
C SER A 70 -1.54 3.07 -12.64
N HIS A 71 -2.11 1.89 -12.91
CA HIS A 71 -1.34 0.70 -13.23
C HIS A 71 -0.41 0.31 -12.09
N HIS A 72 0.80 -0.18 -12.35
CA HIS A 72 1.74 -0.49 -11.29
C HIS A 72 2.45 0.76 -10.77
N GLY A 73 2.93 0.74 -9.53
CA GLY A 73 3.84 1.80 -9.12
C GLY A 73 4.62 1.54 -7.85
N PHE A 74 5.80 2.15 -7.78
CA PHE A 74 6.66 2.10 -6.60
C PHE A 74 7.00 0.69 -6.10
N CYS A 75 7.09 -0.27 -7.03
CA CYS A 75 7.54 -1.63 -6.74
C CYS A 75 9.07 -1.69 -6.64
N PHE A 76 9.56 -2.51 -5.72
CA PHE A 76 10.98 -2.81 -5.49
C PHE A 76 11.82 -1.58 -5.12
N ILE A 77 11.20 -0.58 -4.48
CA ILE A 77 11.92 0.62 -4.04
C ILE A 77 12.75 0.34 -2.78
N LYS A 78 13.86 1.08 -2.63
CA LYS A 78 14.77 0.93 -1.49
C LYS A 78 15.21 2.29 -0.96
N ASP A 79 15.33 2.41 0.37
CA ASP A 79 15.99 3.54 1.03
C ASP A 79 15.45 4.91 0.53
N SER A 80 14.14 5.02 0.30
CA SER A 80 13.52 6.17 -0.39
C SER A 80 12.37 6.79 0.42
N LYS A 81 12.10 8.07 0.21
CA LYS A 81 10.96 8.79 0.79
C LYS A 81 10.00 9.23 -0.32
N ILE A 82 8.78 8.74 -0.29
CA ILE A 82 7.79 8.97 -1.35
C ILE A 82 6.56 9.66 -0.75
N GLU A 83 6.14 10.76 -1.35
CA GLU A 83 4.91 11.47 -1.02
C GLU A 83 4.04 11.56 -2.29
N ILE A 84 2.81 11.06 -2.23
CA ILE A 84 1.86 11.07 -3.36
C ILE A 84 0.65 11.91 -2.96
N ASN A 85 0.52 13.09 -3.57
CA ASN A 85 -0.63 13.97 -3.47
C ASN A 85 -1.57 13.71 -4.65
N GLY A 86 -2.33 12.64 -4.53
CA GLY A 86 -3.27 12.16 -5.53
C GLY A 86 -3.74 10.75 -5.23
N ASP A 87 -4.77 10.32 -5.95
CA ASP A 87 -5.33 8.97 -5.81
C ASP A 87 -4.48 7.95 -6.58
N ILE A 88 -4.45 6.72 -6.06
CA ILE A 88 -3.96 5.54 -6.79
C ILE A 88 -5.17 4.86 -7.42
N LEU A 89 -5.32 5.01 -8.74
CA LEU A 89 -6.49 4.60 -9.48
C LEU A 89 -6.40 3.15 -9.98
N GLN A 90 -7.59 2.59 -10.23
CA GLN A 90 -7.87 1.18 -10.46
C GLN A 90 -6.96 0.50 -11.51
N GLY A 91 -6.60 -0.75 -11.22
CA GLY A 91 -6.16 -1.78 -12.15
C GLY A 91 -5.60 -2.99 -11.39
N ASN A 92 -5.41 -4.13 -12.07
CA ASN A 92 -4.97 -5.40 -11.46
C ASN A 92 -3.47 -5.39 -11.06
N TYR A 93 -3.02 -4.34 -10.39
CA TYR A 93 -1.63 -3.94 -10.38
C TYR A 93 -1.16 -3.55 -8.98
N GLN A 94 0.05 -4.01 -8.65
CA GLN A 94 0.70 -3.87 -7.36
C GLN A 94 1.26 -2.46 -7.14
N TYR A 95 1.11 -1.97 -5.90
CA TYR A 95 1.87 -0.82 -5.39
C TYR A 95 2.67 -1.17 -4.16
N PHE A 96 3.85 -0.56 -4.06
CA PHE A 96 4.74 -0.70 -2.90
C PHE A 96 5.16 -2.15 -2.62
N LEU A 97 5.06 -3.02 -3.63
CA LEU A 97 5.55 -4.39 -3.58
C LEU A 97 7.03 -4.38 -3.23
N GLU A 98 7.42 -5.14 -2.20
CA GLU A 98 8.82 -5.29 -1.78
C GLU A 98 9.55 -3.95 -1.55
N ALA A 99 8.83 -2.90 -1.14
CA ALA A 99 9.46 -1.66 -0.69
C ALA A 99 10.27 -1.93 0.59
N LYS A 100 11.53 -1.50 0.63
CA LYS A 100 12.47 -1.78 1.74
C LYS A 100 13.10 -0.50 2.28
N ASN A 101 13.17 -0.35 3.60
CA ASN A 101 13.72 0.84 4.28
C ASN A 101 13.17 2.18 3.76
N SER A 102 11.94 2.19 3.24
CA SER A 102 11.33 3.37 2.63
C SER A 102 10.20 3.92 3.49
N GLU A 103 10.02 5.23 3.44
CA GLU A 103 8.88 5.96 4.02
C GLU A 103 7.97 6.39 2.87
N ILE A 104 6.69 6.06 2.95
CA ILE A 104 5.73 6.30 1.87
C ILE A 104 4.48 6.92 2.47
N GLU A 105 4.00 8.01 1.89
CA GLU A 105 2.75 8.65 2.27
C GLU A 105 1.90 8.88 1.02
N VAL A 106 0.65 8.41 1.08
CA VAL A 106 -0.38 8.60 0.05
C VAL A 106 -1.47 9.50 0.61
N ASN A 107 -1.46 10.76 0.18
CA ASN A 107 -2.45 11.79 0.48
C ASN A 107 -3.63 11.70 -0.50
N GLY A 108 -4.24 10.52 -0.60
CA GLY A 108 -5.33 10.22 -1.52
C GLY A 108 -5.92 8.84 -1.27
N ASN A 109 -6.96 8.49 -2.03
CA ASN A 109 -7.63 7.20 -1.98
C ASN A 109 -6.84 6.15 -2.78
N ILE A 110 -7.01 4.88 -2.43
CA ILE A 110 -6.38 3.76 -3.14
C ILE A 110 -7.45 2.81 -3.69
N TYR A 111 -7.37 2.54 -4.99
CA TYR A 111 -8.24 1.62 -5.73
C TYR A 111 -7.47 0.48 -6.43
N GLY A 112 -6.17 0.33 -6.15
CA GLY A 112 -5.27 -0.65 -6.78
C GLY A 112 -5.41 -2.08 -6.22
N ASN A 113 -4.45 -2.96 -6.49
CA ASN A 113 -4.39 -4.30 -5.91
C ASN A 113 -3.07 -4.50 -5.14
N ASN A 114 -3.03 -5.45 -4.20
CA ASN A 114 -1.77 -5.95 -3.61
C ASN A 114 -0.86 -4.84 -3.04
N ILE A 115 -1.43 -4.00 -2.18
CA ILE A 115 -0.77 -2.80 -1.68
C ILE A 115 0.13 -3.17 -0.51
N GLY A 116 1.43 -2.89 -0.63
CA GLY A 116 2.39 -3.22 0.42
C GLY A 116 2.64 -4.72 0.56
N ASP A 117 2.43 -5.50 -0.50
CA ASP A 117 2.81 -6.92 -0.49
C ASP A 117 4.32 -7.05 -0.27
N LYS A 118 4.73 -7.99 0.58
CA LYS A 118 6.11 -8.23 1.00
C LYS A 118 6.82 -6.97 1.53
N PHE A 119 6.06 -6.02 2.09
CA PHE A 119 6.62 -4.78 2.59
C PHE A 119 7.65 -5.03 3.69
N THR A 120 8.76 -4.33 3.56
CA THR A 120 9.86 -4.29 4.54
C THR A 120 10.38 -2.86 4.71
N GLY A 121 9.53 -1.87 4.40
CA GLY A 121 9.83 -0.46 4.56
C GLY A 121 9.79 -0.03 6.02
N ASN A 122 10.00 1.26 6.26
CA ASN A 122 9.85 1.84 7.58
C ASN A 122 8.37 2.07 7.85
N GLU A 123 7.72 2.83 6.97
CA GLU A 123 6.32 3.23 7.13
C GLU A 123 5.63 3.44 5.78
N LEU A 124 4.38 2.99 5.67
CA LEU A 124 3.45 3.29 4.57
C LEU A 124 2.18 3.89 5.18
N ILE A 125 1.95 5.18 4.96
CA ILE A 125 0.77 5.89 5.44
C ILE A 125 -0.20 6.12 4.28
N ILE A 126 -1.46 5.77 4.47
CA ILE A 126 -2.54 5.97 3.51
C ILE A 126 -3.59 6.84 4.21
N ARG A 127 -3.74 8.07 3.72
CA ARG A 127 -4.62 9.08 4.34
C ARG A 127 -6.07 8.98 3.89
N GLY A 128 -6.31 8.49 2.66
CA GLY A 128 -7.66 8.35 2.09
C GLY A 128 -8.31 7.00 2.41
N ASP A 129 -9.44 6.75 1.75
CA ASP A 129 -10.11 5.45 1.79
C ASP A 129 -9.33 4.39 1.00
N PHE A 130 -9.40 3.16 1.47
CA PHE A 130 -8.75 2.02 0.84
C PHE A 130 -9.79 1.06 0.24
N ASN A 131 -9.77 0.89 -1.08
CA ASN A 131 -10.71 0.08 -1.85
C ASN A 131 -9.93 -0.82 -2.82
N SER A 132 -9.22 -1.81 -2.30
CA SER A 132 -8.20 -2.57 -3.05
C SER A 132 -8.38 -4.07 -2.86
N GLU A 133 -7.65 -4.90 -3.60
CA GLU A 133 -7.67 -6.34 -3.41
C GLU A 133 -7.07 -6.79 -2.08
N SER A 134 -5.92 -6.24 -1.67
CA SER A 134 -5.27 -6.63 -0.42
C SER A 134 -4.32 -5.59 0.13
N LEU A 135 -4.06 -5.71 1.44
CA LEU A 135 -3.17 -4.85 2.21
C LEU A 135 -2.15 -5.67 2.99
N GLY A 136 -0.86 -5.48 2.71
CA GLY A 136 0.24 -6.00 3.54
C GLY A 136 0.42 -7.51 3.51
N ASN A 137 0.09 -8.20 2.41
CA ASN A 137 0.31 -9.64 2.32
C ASN A 137 1.81 -9.98 2.36
N TRP A 138 2.20 -11.06 3.01
CA TRP A 138 3.60 -11.48 3.20
C TRP A 138 4.51 -10.42 3.82
N MET A 139 3.94 -9.43 4.52
CA MET A 139 4.70 -8.38 5.20
C MET A 139 5.62 -9.00 6.26
N LYS A 140 6.85 -8.48 6.37
CA LYS A 140 7.87 -9.02 7.29
C LYS A 140 8.34 -8.02 8.34
N GLN A 141 8.29 -6.72 8.04
CA GLN A 141 8.67 -5.64 8.95
C GLN A 141 8.05 -4.32 8.51
N GLY A 142 8.23 -3.28 9.32
CA GLY A 142 7.70 -1.95 9.05
C GLY A 142 6.28 -1.76 9.58
N LYS A 143 5.71 -0.60 9.26
CA LYS A 143 4.36 -0.23 9.66
C LYS A 143 3.53 0.22 8.45
N ILE A 144 2.31 -0.29 8.33
CA ILE A 144 1.30 0.23 7.41
C ILE A 144 0.23 0.91 8.26
N ILE A 145 -0.09 2.18 7.97
CA ILE A 145 -1.11 2.95 8.66
C ILE A 145 -2.16 3.38 7.63
N LEU A 146 -3.41 3.01 7.87
CA LEU A 146 -4.55 3.48 7.11
C LEU A 146 -5.44 4.34 8.02
N ASP A 147 -5.58 5.61 7.69
CA ASP A 147 -6.30 6.57 8.51
C ASP A 147 -7.83 6.45 8.42
N ASN A 148 -8.34 5.79 7.38
CA ASN A 148 -9.77 5.71 7.10
C ASN A 148 -10.26 4.26 6.93
N ASN A 149 -11.39 4.06 6.27
CA ASN A 149 -12.00 2.75 6.10
C ASN A 149 -11.23 1.89 5.09
N CYS A 150 -11.25 0.59 5.33
CA CYS A 150 -10.64 -0.42 4.49
C CYS A 150 -11.71 -1.33 3.90
N LYS A 151 -11.76 -1.43 2.58
CA LYS A 151 -12.52 -2.43 1.85
C LYS A 151 -11.57 -3.22 0.97
N CYS A 152 -11.40 -4.50 1.28
CA CYS A 152 -10.53 -5.37 0.49
C CYS A 152 -10.85 -6.86 0.64
N LYS A 153 -10.12 -7.73 -0.06
CA LYS A 153 -10.30 -9.19 0.06
C LYS A 153 -9.44 -9.79 1.17
N PHE A 154 -8.22 -9.29 1.33
CA PHE A 154 -7.24 -9.83 2.26
C PHE A 154 -6.47 -8.72 3.00
N ILE A 155 -6.31 -8.88 4.31
CA ILE A 155 -5.40 -8.05 5.11
C ILE A 155 -4.38 -8.97 5.78
N GLY A 156 -3.09 -8.72 5.55
CA GLY A 156 -2.01 -9.44 6.22
C GLY A 156 -1.98 -10.94 5.94
N LEU A 157 -2.34 -11.38 4.72
CA LEU A 157 -2.23 -12.79 4.32
C LEU A 157 -0.78 -13.25 4.46
N GLU A 158 -0.55 -14.35 5.18
CA GLU A 158 0.78 -14.93 5.43
C GLU A 158 1.80 -13.93 6.01
N MET A 159 1.33 -12.94 6.79
CA MET A 159 2.19 -11.96 7.46
C MET A 159 3.14 -12.64 8.45
N ASP A 160 4.45 -12.35 8.35
CA ASP A 160 5.52 -12.91 9.21
C ASP A 160 6.28 -11.82 9.99
N GLY A 161 5.68 -10.64 10.11
CA GLY A 161 6.18 -9.54 10.94
C GLY A 161 5.67 -8.17 10.49
N GLY A 162 6.03 -7.13 11.22
CA GLY A 162 5.52 -5.77 11.00
C GLY A 162 4.20 -5.46 11.71
N GLU A 163 3.63 -4.31 11.43
CA GLU A 163 2.38 -3.82 12.01
C GLU A 163 1.47 -3.23 10.91
N ILE A 164 0.20 -3.63 10.88
CA ILE A 164 -0.85 -3.00 10.08
C ILE A 164 -1.83 -2.35 11.05
N LEU A 165 -1.98 -1.02 10.99
CA LEU A 165 -2.92 -0.23 11.78
C LEU A 165 -3.98 0.36 10.86
N ILE A 166 -5.26 0.05 11.11
CA ILE A 166 -6.41 0.60 10.40
C ILE A 166 -7.26 1.35 11.41
N LYS A 167 -7.40 2.67 11.24
CA LYS A 167 -8.17 3.52 12.16
C LYS A 167 -9.67 3.45 11.93
N GLY A 168 -10.10 3.18 10.69
CA GLY A 168 -11.50 3.07 10.31
C GLY A 168 -12.08 1.66 10.49
N ASN A 169 -13.25 1.45 9.88
CA ASN A 169 -13.89 0.15 9.78
C ASN A 169 -13.28 -0.67 8.65
N VAL A 170 -13.41 -1.99 8.75
CA VAL A 170 -12.89 -2.95 7.77
C VAL A 170 -14.06 -3.76 7.19
N ASP A 171 -14.19 -3.79 5.87
CA ASP A 171 -15.00 -4.74 5.08
C ASP A 171 -14.02 -5.66 4.35
N CYS A 172 -13.75 -6.83 4.96
CA CYS A 172 -12.72 -7.75 4.47
C CYS A 172 -13.04 -9.22 4.75
N PRO A 173 -13.27 -10.05 3.71
CA PRO A 173 -13.51 -11.48 3.87
C PRO A 173 -12.45 -12.26 4.66
N SER A 174 -11.19 -11.82 4.67
CA SER A 174 -10.11 -12.57 5.31
C SER A 174 -9.06 -11.64 5.94
N ILE A 175 -8.98 -11.67 7.26
CA ILE A 175 -8.03 -10.87 8.06
C ILE A 175 -7.03 -11.80 8.73
N GLY A 176 -5.74 -11.62 8.47
CA GLY A 176 -4.64 -12.36 9.10
C GLY A 176 -4.61 -13.85 8.78
N ALA A 177 -5.10 -14.26 7.61
CA ALA A 177 -5.05 -15.66 7.20
C ALA A 177 -3.59 -16.13 7.05
N GLY A 178 -3.24 -17.28 7.62
CA GLY A 178 -1.87 -17.82 7.61
C GLY A 178 -0.85 -16.95 8.35
N MET A 179 -1.28 -16.01 9.19
CA MET A 179 -0.40 -15.10 9.90
C MET A 179 0.48 -15.86 10.91
N ASN A 180 1.80 -15.64 10.83
CA ASN A 180 2.82 -16.29 11.66
C ASN A 180 3.38 -15.36 12.74
N LYS A 181 3.56 -14.07 12.43
CA LYS A 181 4.02 -13.03 13.35
C LYS A 181 3.49 -11.66 12.93
N GLY A 182 3.76 -10.65 13.76
CA GLY A 182 3.35 -9.27 13.50
C GLY A 182 2.08 -8.89 14.24
N ILE A 183 1.55 -7.70 13.93
CA ILE A 183 0.37 -7.14 14.57
C ILE A 183 -0.57 -6.58 13.50
N ILE A 184 -1.86 -6.93 13.58
CA ILE A 184 -2.93 -6.25 12.86
C ILE A 184 -3.80 -5.57 13.93
N ASP A 185 -3.97 -4.25 13.84
CA ASP A 185 -4.74 -3.44 14.78
C ASP A 185 -5.81 -2.67 14.03
N ILE A 186 -7.08 -3.01 14.28
CA ILE A 186 -8.25 -2.40 13.66
C ILE A 186 -8.97 -1.63 14.77
N GLN A 187 -8.96 -0.31 14.72
CA GLN A 187 -9.61 0.52 15.74
C GLN A 187 -11.13 0.55 15.59
N GLY A 188 -11.64 0.36 14.37
CA GLY A 188 -13.06 0.29 14.07
C GLY A 188 -13.67 -1.12 14.19
N THR A 189 -14.83 -1.29 13.55
CA THR A 189 -15.53 -2.58 13.41
C THR A 189 -14.97 -3.37 12.24
N ALA A 190 -14.79 -4.67 12.42
CA ALA A 190 -14.39 -5.61 11.37
C ALA A 190 -15.62 -6.39 10.87
N TYR A 191 -16.11 -6.04 9.70
CA TYR A 191 -17.07 -6.81 8.91
C TYR A 191 -16.27 -7.83 8.09
N SER A 192 -16.21 -9.07 8.54
CA SER A 192 -15.30 -10.06 7.99
C SER A 192 -15.94 -11.40 7.73
N GLY A 193 -15.38 -12.15 6.78
CA GLY A 193 -15.66 -13.57 6.64
C GLY A 193 -14.94 -14.33 7.75
N ASN A 194 -13.61 -14.32 7.72
CA ASN A 194 -12.76 -15.03 8.68
C ASN A 194 -11.66 -14.12 9.24
N ILE A 195 -11.43 -14.21 10.55
CA ILE A 195 -10.39 -13.51 11.29
C ILE A 195 -9.45 -14.56 11.88
N GLY A 196 -8.19 -14.55 11.42
CA GLY A 196 -7.13 -15.44 11.89
C GLY A 196 -7.18 -16.86 11.34
N LEU A 197 -7.81 -17.08 10.18
CA LEU A 197 -7.84 -18.40 9.53
C LEU A 197 -6.42 -18.99 9.39
N GLU A 198 -6.16 -20.17 9.95
CA GLU A 198 -4.83 -20.80 9.94
C GLU A 198 -3.70 -19.94 10.54
N MET A 199 -4.02 -19.02 11.47
CA MET A 199 -3.03 -18.18 12.16
C MET A 199 -2.16 -19.02 13.12
N ASP A 200 -0.87 -19.17 12.80
CA ASP A 200 0.10 -19.89 13.65
C ASP A 200 0.74 -18.97 14.73
N GLY A 201 0.66 -17.64 14.56
CA GLY A 201 1.22 -16.68 15.53
C GLY A 201 0.89 -15.22 15.23
N GLY A 202 1.43 -14.29 16.02
CA GLY A 202 1.14 -12.86 15.91
C GLY A 202 -0.06 -12.40 16.76
N LYS A 203 -0.53 -11.17 16.52
CA LYS A 203 -1.62 -10.55 17.27
C LYS A 203 -2.60 -9.81 16.36
N ILE A 204 -3.89 -10.05 16.52
CA ILE A 204 -4.96 -9.28 15.87
C ILE A 204 -5.77 -8.57 16.97
N ASN A 205 -5.95 -7.26 16.85
CA ASN A 205 -6.80 -6.47 17.74
C ASN A 205 -7.94 -5.83 16.95
N ILE A 206 -9.13 -5.87 17.52
CA ILE A 206 -10.33 -5.21 16.99
C ILE A 206 -10.92 -4.37 18.13
N GLY A 207 -10.89 -3.04 17.96
CA GLY A 207 -11.43 -2.07 18.91
C GLY A 207 -12.95 -1.98 18.86
N GLY A 208 -13.56 -2.22 17.70
CA GLY A 208 -15.01 -2.29 17.52
C GLY A 208 -15.57 -3.72 17.67
N ASN A 209 -16.67 -3.98 16.95
CA ASN A 209 -17.23 -5.32 16.87
C ASN A 209 -16.46 -6.18 15.85
N ALA A 210 -16.54 -7.49 16.03
CA ALA A 210 -16.09 -8.47 15.04
C ALA A 210 -17.33 -9.21 14.50
N ASN A 211 -17.70 -8.85 13.27
CA ASN A 211 -18.86 -9.39 12.57
C ASN A 211 -18.35 -10.40 11.53
N GLY A 212 -17.89 -11.54 12.02
CA GLY A 212 -17.29 -12.61 11.21
C GLY A 212 -16.82 -13.79 12.06
N TYR A 213 -16.35 -14.86 11.40
CA TYR A 213 -15.80 -16.03 12.07
C TYR A 213 -14.44 -15.73 12.68
N ILE A 214 -14.29 -15.93 13.98
CA ILE A 214 -12.99 -15.85 14.66
C ILE A 214 -12.42 -17.26 14.81
N GLU A 215 -11.23 -17.50 14.25
CA GLU A 215 -10.55 -18.78 14.34
C GLU A 215 -10.21 -19.12 15.80
N LYS A 216 -10.67 -20.28 16.27
CA LYS A 216 -10.33 -20.78 17.62
C LYS A 216 -9.02 -21.55 17.66
N ASN A 217 -8.58 -22.13 16.54
CA ASN A 217 -7.35 -22.91 16.49
C ASN A 217 -6.15 -22.07 16.08
N THR A 218 -5.99 -20.90 16.71
CA THR A 218 -4.73 -20.16 16.61
C THR A 218 -3.69 -20.91 17.43
N ASN A 219 -2.74 -21.60 16.79
CA ASN A 219 -1.77 -22.43 17.53
C ASN A 219 -1.00 -21.60 18.59
N LYS A 220 -0.51 -20.42 18.21
CA LYS A 220 0.20 -19.48 19.11
C LYS A 220 -0.23 -18.01 18.92
N GLY A 221 -1.15 -17.75 17.99
CA GLY A 221 -1.70 -16.42 17.75
C GLY A 221 -2.61 -15.94 18.87
N LYS A 222 -2.87 -14.62 18.92
CA LYS A 222 -3.85 -14.04 19.85
C LYS A 222 -4.76 -13.07 19.11
N ILE A 223 -6.07 -13.26 19.26
CA ILE A 223 -7.09 -12.36 18.71
C ILE A 223 -7.82 -11.71 19.89
N TYR A 224 -7.87 -10.38 19.89
CA TYR A 224 -8.54 -9.58 20.91
C TYR A 224 -9.65 -8.75 20.27
N VAL A 225 -10.86 -8.87 20.79
CA VAL A 225 -12.01 -8.05 20.38
C VAL A 225 -12.55 -7.32 21.59
N GLN A 226 -12.65 -5.99 21.51
CA GLN A 226 -13.18 -5.15 22.59
C GLN A 226 -14.71 -5.03 22.53
N GLY A 227 -15.28 -5.06 21.32
CA GLY A 227 -16.72 -5.01 21.10
C GLY A 227 -17.39 -6.39 21.16
N LYS A 228 -18.54 -6.49 20.49
CA LYS A 228 -19.29 -7.74 20.38
C LYS A 228 -18.70 -8.64 19.29
N ILE A 229 -18.91 -9.94 19.46
CA ILE A 229 -18.58 -10.97 18.48
C ILE A 229 -19.90 -11.62 18.08
N ASP A 230 -20.26 -11.53 16.80
CA ASP A 230 -21.57 -11.99 16.33
C ASP A 230 -21.61 -13.52 16.11
N GLU A 231 -20.52 -14.14 15.64
CA GLU A 231 -20.45 -15.58 15.37
C GLU A 231 -19.19 -16.23 16.00
N TYR A 232 -19.35 -17.34 16.73
CA TYR A 232 -18.29 -18.08 17.43
C TYR A 232 -18.36 -19.58 17.06
N TYR A 233 -17.26 -20.19 16.60
CA TYR A 233 -17.13 -21.65 16.42
C TYR A 233 -15.84 -22.21 16.93
#